data_AF-A7T817-F1
#
_entry.id   AF-A7T817-F1
#
_cell.length_a   1.000
_cell.length_b   1.000
_cell.length_c   1.000
_cell.angle_alpha   90.00
_cell.angle_beta   90.00
_cell.angle_gamma   90.00
#
_symmetry.space_group_name_H-M   'P 1'
#
loop_
_entity.id
_entity.type
_entity.pdbx_description
1 polymer ?
#
loop_
_entity_poly.entity_id
_entity_poly.type
_entity_poly.pdbx_seq_one_letter_code
_entity_poly.pdbx_strand_id
1 'polypeptide(L)'
;EVHYHLLEDKICRFYAEYLLRPAGRFNYHEFMESWQQSVPDGMTTTLEHLQGIALTDMKSHPPVIWHFPASDLPEEPEIRFNKLFKTRNKWTFDEIQPYIRDLVGTGQPLNSLLLKYARSSKDDAGNKVYNSKKPV
;
A
#
# COMPACT_ATOMS: atom_id res chain seq x y z
N GLU A 1 28.83 2.71 27.41
CA GLU A 1 28.87 1.76 26.28
C GLU A 1 27.64 2.02 25.42
N VAL A 2 27.77 2.03 24.09
CA VAL A 2 26.63 2.27 23.17
C VAL A 2 26.23 0.95 22.55
N HIS A 3 24.98 0.55 22.74
CA HIS A 3 24.42 -0.66 22.15
C HIS A 3 23.46 -0.30 21.02
N TYR A 4 23.39 -1.16 20.01
CA TYR A 4 22.47 -1.07 18.89
C TYR A 4 21.55 -2.28 18.86
N HIS A 5 20.34 -2.08 18.35
CA HIS A 5 19.39 -3.16 18.07
C HIS A 5 18.85 -3.00 16.66
N LEU A 6 18.47 -4.12 16.05
CA LEU A 6 17.81 -4.13 14.76
C LEU A 6 16.37 -3.64 14.92
N LEU A 7 15.89 -2.88 13.93
CA LEU A 7 14.51 -2.42 13.87
C LEU A 7 13.71 -3.40 13.01
N GLU A 8 12.98 -4.31 13.66
CA GLU A 8 12.18 -5.36 13.04
C GLU A 8 11.30 -4.84 11.90
N ASP A 9 10.54 -3.77 12.15
CA ASP A 9 9.68 -3.14 11.14
C ASP A 9 10.44 -2.74 9.87
N LYS A 10 11.66 -2.21 10.01
CA LYS A 10 12.45 -1.80 8.84
C LYS A 10 12.97 -3.01 8.08
N ILE A 11 13.31 -4.08 8.78
CA ILE A 11 13.81 -5.31 8.19
C ILE A 11 12.69 -6.03 7.46
N CYS A 12 11.55 -6.30 8.11
CA CYS A 12 10.41 -6.97 7.48
C CYS A 12 9.96 -6.23 6.21
N ARG A 13 9.87 -4.89 6.25
CA ARG A 13 9.56 -4.06 5.08
C ARG A 13 10.58 -4.20 3.95
N PHE A 14 11.87 -4.16 4.27
CA PHE A 14 12.94 -4.30 3.29
C PHE A 14 12.87 -5.65 2.57
N TYR A 15 12.69 -6.75 3.30
CA TYR A 15 12.54 -8.07 2.71
C TYR A 15 11.29 -8.17 1.83
N ALA A 16 10.16 -7.61 2.26
CA ALA A 16 8.94 -7.60 1.45
C ALA A 16 9.16 -6.92 0.09
N GLU A 17 9.75 -5.73 0.12
CA GLU A 17 10.03 -4.95 -1.08
C GLU A 17 11.03 -5.66 -1.99
N TYR A 18 12.10 -6.22 -1.42
CA TYR A 18 13.11 -6.98 -2.17
C TYR A 18 12.48 -8.18 -2.90
N LEU A 19 11.63 -8.96 -2.22
CA LEU A 19 10.98 -10.14 -2.79
C LEU A 19 9.92 -9.80 -3.85
N LEU A 20 9.26 -8.64 -3.73
CA LEU A 20 8.21 -8.21 -4.66
C LEU A 20 8.76 -7.63 -5.98
N ARG A 21 9.96 -7.05 -5.99
CA ARG A 21 10.55 -6.39 -7.18
C ARG A 21 10.72 -7.27 -8.42
N PRO A 22 11.16 -8.55 -8.34
CA PRO A 22 11.56 -9.31 -9.54
C PRO A 22 10.41 -9.77 -10.45
N ALA A 23 9.14 -9.74 -10.01
CA ALA A 23 8.02 -10.25 -10.80
C ALA A 23 6.79 -9.34 -10.77
N GLY A 24 5.90 -9.51 -11.75
CA GLY A 24 4.71 -8.68 -11.90
C GLY A 24 3.61 -8.97 -10.88
N ARG A 25 3.31 -10.24 -10.62
CA ARG A 25 2.30 -10.68 -9.62
C ARG A 25 2.71 -12.02 -9.04
N PHE A 26 2.45 -12.20 -7.75
CA PHE A 26 2.67 -13.44 -7.01
C PHE A 26 1.34 -13.99 -6.51
N ASN A 27 1.27 -15.31 -6.29
CA ASN A 27 0.23 -15.87 -5.44
C ASN A 27 0.39 -15.29 -4.03
N TYR A 28 -0.69 -14.76 -3.47
CA TYR A 28 -0.67 -14.10 -2.17
C TYR A 28 -0.19 -15.04 -1.05
N HIS A 29 -0.73 -16.25 -0.96
CA HIS A 29 -0.42 -17.15 0.16
C HIS A 29 1.02 -17.65 0.10
N GLU A 30 1.48 -18.05 -1.08
CA GLU A 30 2.87 -18.48 -1.30
C GLU A 30 3.85 -17.35 -1.00
N PHE A 31 3.51 -16.11 -1.40
CA PHE A 31 4.32 -14.93 -1.08
C PHE A 31 4.41 -14.69 0.43
N MET A 32 3.27 -14.72 1.14
CA MET A 32 3.26 -14.46 2.59
C MET A 32 4.10 -15.50 3.36
N GLU A 33 4.03 -16.78 2.96
CA GLU A 33 4.86 -17.83 3.54
C GLU A 33 6.35 -17.60 3.24
N SER A 34 6.69 -17.35 1.98
CA SER A 34 8.07 -17.12 1.54
C SER A 34 8.68 -15.88 2.20
N TRP A 35 7.89 -14.83 2.38
CA TRP A 35 8.33 -13.59 3.03
C TRP A 35 8.62 -13.81 4.52
N GLN A 36 7.74 -14.52 5.24
CA GLN A 36 7.99 -14.87 6.63
C GLN A 36 9.21 -15.78 6.81
N GLN A 37 9.48 -16.69 5.87
CA GLN A 37 10.67 -17.54 5.89
C GLN A 37 11.96 -16.80 5.53
N SER A 38 11.86 -15.60 4.95
CA SER A 38 13.01 -14.83 4.49
C SER A 38 13.54 -13.85 5.54
N VAL A 39 12.72 -13.43 6.50
CA VAL A 39 13.15 -12.52 7.57
C VAL A 39 13.98 -13.25 8.63
N PRO A 40 14.87 -12.57 9.37
CA PRO A 40 15.67 -13.18 10.42
C PRO A 40 14.83 -13.86 11.52
N ASP A 41 15.39 -14.91 12.13
CA ASP A 41 14.77 -15.61 13.25
C ASP A 41 14.34 -14.66 14.37
N GLY A 42 13.13 -14.86 14.88
CA GLY A 42 12.52 -14.04 15.92
C GLY A 42 11.75 -12.81 15.41
N MET A 43 11.78 -12.51 14.10
CA MET A 43 10.97 -11.44 13.50
C MET A 43 9.67 -11.98 12.91
N THR A 44 8.60 -11.17 12.99
CA THR A 44 7.28 -11.51 12.46
C THR A 44 6.87 -10.51 11.37
N THR A 45 6.45 -11.04 10.23
CA THR A 45 5.92 -10.24 9.12
C THR A 45 4.43 -9.94 9.32
N THR A 46 4.02 -8.71 9.07
CA THR A 46 2.62 -8.29 9.20
C THR A 46 2.15 -7.47 8.00
N LEU A 47 0.84 -7.38 7.77
CA LEU A 47 0.29 -6.64 6.63
C LEU A 47 0.60 -5.13 6.69
N GLU A 48 0.83 -4.59 7.88
CA GLU A 48 1.23 -3.21 8.09
C GLU A 48 2.60 -2.93 7.44
N HIS A 49 3.49 -3.92 7.38
CA HIS A 49 4.77 -3.78 6.68
C HIS A 49 4.57 -3.64 5.16
N LEU A 50 3.47 -4.14 4.58
CA LEU A 50 3.18 -3.99 3.13
C LEU A 50 2.56 -2.64 2.75
N GLN A 51 2.11 -1.84 3.73
CA GLN A 51 1.47 -0.55 3.47
C GLN A 51 2.39 0.37 2.67
N GLY A 52 1.92 0.79 1.50
CA GLY A 52 2.68 1.66 0.60
C GLY A 52 3.79 0.95 -0.19
N ILE A 53 3.87 -0.38 -0.16
CA ILE A 53 4.83 -1.20 -0.91
C ILE A 53 4.11 -2.09 -1.92
N ALA A 54 2.95 -2.62 -1.55
CA ALA A 54 2.27 -3.65 -2.33
C ALA A 54 0.75 -3.45 -2.37
N LEU A 55 0.15 -4.00 -3.42
CA LEU A 55 -1.31 -4.18 -3.52
C LEU A 55 -1.66 -5.64 -3.60
N THR A 56 -2.84 -5.96 -3.10
CA THR A 56 -3.41 -7.31 -3.10
C THR A 56 -4.72 -7.35 -3.88
N ASP A 57 -5.07 -8.51 -4.42
CA ASP A 57 -6.39 -8.80 -4.95
C ASP A 57 -6.88 -10.13 -4.41
N MET A 58 -7.58 -10.08 -3.28
CA MET A 58 -8.15 -11.26 -2.62
C MET A 58 -9.37 -11.83 -3.34
N LYS A 59 -9.92 -11.13 -4.34
CA LYS A 59 -11.09 -11.59 -5.12
C LYS A 59 -10.66 -12.41 -6.34
N SER A 60 -9.43 -12.20 -6.81
CA SER A 60 -8.83 -13.02 -7.86
C SER A 60 -8.65 -14.48 -7.42
N HIS A 61 -8.60 -15.40 -8.39
CA HIS A 61 -8.44 -16.84 -8.15
C HIS A 61 -7.29 -17.36 -9.02
N PRO A 62 -6.11 -17.67 -8.44
CA PRO A 62 -5.76 -17.53 -7.02
C PRO A 62 -5.65 -16.05 -6.58
N PRO A 63 -5.77 -15.73 -5.28
CA PRO A 63 -5.46 -14.42 -4.73
C PRO A 63 -4.04 -13.99 -5.07
N VAL A 64 -3.83 -12.71 -5.42
CA VAL A 64 -2.51 -12.21 -5.84
C VAL A 64 -2.04 -11.01 -5.05
N ILE A 65 -0.72 -10.81 -5.01
CA ILE A 65 -0.02 -9.63 -4.50
C ILE A 65 1.02 -9.15 -5.52
N TRP A 66 1.24 -7.84 -5.59
CA TRP A 66 2.27 -7.28 -6.47
C TRP A 66 2.90 -6.00 -5.92
N HIS A 67 4.12 -5.74 -6.40
CA HIS A 67 4.87 -4.53 -6.10
C HIS A 67 4.16 -3.30 -6.65
N PHE A 68 3.90 -2.33 -5.77
CA PHE A 68 3.33 -1.04 -6.12
C PHE A 68 3.75 -0.05 -5.05
N PRO A 69 5.00 0.45 -5.06
CA PRO A 69 5.51 1.26 -3.96
C PRO A 69 5.08 2.72 -4.11
N ALA A 70 4.81 3.37 -2.99
CA ALA A 70 4.46 4.79 -2.95
C ALA A 70 5.60 5.68 -3.50
N SER A 71 6.85 5.23 -3.38
CA SER A 71 8.03 5.92 -3.94
C SER A 71 8.00 6.06 -5.46
N ASP A 72 7.30 5.16 -6.16
CA ASP A 72 7.21 5.17 -7.63
C ASP A 72 5.96 5.94 -8.13
N LEU A 73 5.28 6.62 -7.21
CA LEU A 73 4.12 7.44 -7.52
C LEU A 73 4.52 8.89 -7.84
N PRO A 74 3.90 9.52 -8.85
CA PRO A 74 4.16 10.91 -9.23
C PRO A 74 4.03 11.86 -8.03
N GLU A 75 4.90 12.86 -7.91
CA GLU A 75 4.83 13.84 -6.80
C GLU A 75 3.63 14.80 -6.94
N GLU A 76 3.15 15.03 -8.17
CA GLU A 76 2.01 15.90 -8.42
C GLU A 76 0.69 15.21 -8.01
N PRO A 77 -0.10 15.79 -7.08
CA PRO A 77 -1.27 15.12 -6.52
C PRO A 77 -2.31 14.69 -7.56
N GLU A 78 -2.66 15.52 -8.56
CA GLU A 78 -3.68 15.16 -9.54
C GLU A 78 -3.27 13.93 -10.35
N ILE A 79 -2.04 13.90 -10.87
CA ILE A 79 -1.50 12.74 -11.59
C ILE A 79 -1.40 11.51 -10.66
N ARG A 80 -0.98 11.67 -9.40
CA ARG A 80 -0.91 10.55 -8.45
C ARG A 80 -2.27 9.92 -8.19
N PHE A 81 -3.28 10.72 -7.85
CA PHE A 81 -4.63 10.23 -7.60
C PHE A 81 -5.21 9.55 -8.85
N ASN A 82 -4.96 10.09 -10.05
CA ASN A 82 -5.35 9.43 -11.29
C ASN A 82 -4.68 8.06 -11.47
N LYS A 83 -3.36 7.93 -11.19
CA LYS A 83 -2.65 6.64 -11.24
C LYS A 83 -3.21 5.63 -10.23
N LEU A 84 -3.52 6.08 -9.00
CA LEU A 84 -4.13 5.23 -7.97
C LEU A 84 -5.51 4.73 -8.40
N PHE A 85 -6.37 5.60 -8.92
CA PHE A 85 -7.71 5.22 -9.34
C PHE A 85 -7.75 4.40 -10.64
N LYS A 86 -6.74 4.53 -11.52
CA LYS A 86 -6.51 3.62 -12.66
C LYS A 86 -6.11 2.22 -12.21
N THR A 87 -5.32 2.14 -11.16
CA THR A 87 -4.80 0.87 -10.62
C THR A 87 -5.90 0.10 -9.88
N ARG A 88 -6.74 0.82 -9.13
CA ARG A 88 -7.91 0.26 -8.43
C ARG A 88 -9.01 1.31 -8.33
N ASN A 89 -10.24 0.92 -8.71
CA ASN A 89 -11.34 1.88 -8.85
C ASN A 89 -11.88 2.43 -7.52
N LYS A 90 -11.81 1.64 -6.45
CA LYS A 90 -12.33 1.99 -5.11
C LYS A 90 -11.29 1.64 -4.06
N TRP A 91 -11.04 2.56 -3.14
CA TRP A 91 -10.09 2.39 -2.04
C TRP A 91 -10.75 2.71 -0.71
N THR A 92 -10.49 1.93 0.33
CA THR A 92 -10.79 2.38 1.70
C THR A 92 -9.78 3.45 2.13
N PHE A 93 -10.01 4.07 3.29
CA PHE A 93 -9.06 5.02 3.86
C PHE A 93 -7.70 4.36 4.17
N ASP A 94 -7.72 3.20 4.83
CA ASP A 94 -6.51 2.49 5.24
C ASP A 94 -5.69 2.00 4.05
N GLU A 95 -6.36 1.66 2.94
CA GLU A 95 -5.68 1.24 1.72
C GLU A 95 -5.03 2.41 0.99
N ILE A 96 -5.69 3.58 0.89
CA ILE A 96 -5.17 4.72 0.12
C ILE A 96 -4.15 5.55 0.88
N GLN A 97 -4.32 5.71 2.20
CA GLN A 97 -3.49 6.58 3.05
C GLN A 97 -1.98 6.37 2.86
N PRO A 98 -1.45 5.14 2.84
CA PRO A 98 -0.01 4.90 2.69
C PRO A 98 0.59 5.46 1.39
N TYR A 99 -0.23 5.69 0.36
CA TYR A 99 0.18 6.15 -0.96
C TYR A 99 0.11 7.66 -1.17
N ILE A 100 -0.54 8.38 -0.24
CA ILE A 100 -0.77 9.83 -0.35
C ILE A 100 -0.33 10.62 0.86
N ARG A 101 0.11 9.95 1.94
CA ARG A 101 0.52 10.61 3.20
C ARG A 101 1.71 11.55 3.03
N ASP A 102 2.60 11.27 2.10
CA ASP A 102 3.78 12.07 1.76
C ASP A 102 3.44 13.33 0.95
N LEU A 103 2.25 13.41 0.34
CA LEU A 103 1.79 14.63 -0.35
C LEU A 103 1.34 15.74 0.62
N VAL A 104 1.20 15.43 1.90
CA VAL A 104 0.67 16.35 2.91
C VAL A 104 1.80 17.15 3.53
N GLY A 105 1.75 18.47 3.42
CA GLY A 105 2.67 19.35 4.13
C GLY A 105 2.46 19.29 5.65
N THR A 106 3.48 19.65 6.42
CA THR A 106 3.43 19.64 7.89
C THR A 106 2.18 20.34 8.43
N GLY A 107 1.38 19.64 9.23
CA GLY A 107 0.18 20.19 9.88
C GLY A 107 -1.11 20.18 9.06
N GLN A 108 -1.08 19.74 7.80
CA GLN A 108 -2.30 19.56 7.01
C GLN A 108 -2.95 18.19 7.28
N PRO A 109 -4.29 18.08 7.32
CA PRO A 109 -4.95 16.79 7.49
C PRO A 109 -5.02 16.03 6.17
N LEU A 110 -4.66 14.75 6.16
CA LEU A 110 -4.72 13.88 4.97
C LEU A 110 -6.11 13.86 4.31
N ASN A 111 -7.17 13.93 5.12
CA ASN A 111 -8.55 13.99 4.65
C ASN A 111 -8.82 15.19 3.72
N SER A 112 -8.06 16.29 3.84
CA SER A 112 -8.21 17.44 2.93
C SER A 112 -7.81 17.10 1.49
N LEU A 113 -6.77 16.27 1.29
CA LEU A 113 -6.39 15.77 -0.03
C LEU A 113 -7.49 14.91 -0.63
N LEU A 114 -8.06 14.00 0.16
CA LEU A 114 -9.16 13.13 -0.30
C LEU A 114 -10.39 13.94 -0.70
N LEU A 115 -10.76 14.97 0.06
CA LEU A 115 -11.87 15.86 -0.31
C LEU A 115 -11.58 16.64 -1.60
N LYS A 116 -10.32 17.02 -1.84
CA LYS A 116 -9.91 17.78 -3.02
C LYS A 116 -9.81 16.93 -4.28
N TYR A 117 -9.26 15.71 -4.19
CA TYR A 117 -8.91 14.89 -5.37
C TYR A 117 -9.76 13.63 -5.55
N ALA A 118 -10.58 13.24 -4.57
CA ALA A 118 -11.41 12.04 -4.63
C ALA A 118 -12.90 12.35 -4.37
N ARG A 119 -13.77 11.41 -4.75
CA ARG A 119 -15.17 11.34 -4.36
C ARG A 119 -15.34 10.20 -3.35
N SER A 120 -16.10 10.44 -2.29
CA SER A 120 -16.47 9.38 -1.35
C SER A 120 -17.81 8.76 -1.72
N SER A 121 -17.91 7.43 -1.64
CA SER A 121 -19.16 6.67 -1.75
C SER A 121 -19.19 5.55 -0.72
N LYS A 122 -20.25 4.74 -0.72
CA LYS A 122 -20.27 3.46 0.00
C LYS A 122 -20.05 2.30 -0.96
N ASP A 123 -19.39 1.25 -0.51
CA ASP A 123 -19.36 -0.03 -1.21
C ASP A 123 -20.62 -0.86 -0.90
N ASP A 124 -20.70 -2.07 -1.45
CA ASP A 124 -21.86 -2.96 -1.30
C ASP A 124 -22.07 -3.43 0.15
N ALA A 125 -21.02 -3.39 0.97
CA ALA A 125 -21.06 -3.68 2.40
C ALA A 125 -21.34 -2.43 3.26
N GLY A 126 -21.50 -1.26 2.64
CA GLY A 126 -21.77 0.01 3.32
C GLY A 126 -20.53 0.76 3.83
N ASN A 127 -19.32 0.25 3.55
CA ASN A 127 -18.06 0.88 3.97
C ASN A 127 -17.77 2.12 3.13
N LYS A 128 -17.21 3.16 3.75
CA LYS A 128 -16.79 4.36 3.04
C LYS A 128 -15.57 4.06 2.15
N VAL A 129 -15.69 4.36 0.87
CA VAL A 129 -14.64 4.19 -0.14
C VAL A 129 -14.43 5.47 -0.94
N TYR A 130 -13.23 5.63 -1.49
CA TYR A 130 -12.79 6.75 -2.31
C TYR A 130 -12.56 6.30 -3.75
N ASN A 131 -13.02 7.11 -4.70
CA ASN A 131 -12.86 6.90 -6.15
C ASN A 131 -12.60 8.24 -6.85
N SER A 132 -12.27 8.18 -8.15
CA SER A 132 -12.01 9.37 -8.94
C SER A 132 -13.26 10.25 -9.09
N LYS A 133 -13.05 11.58 -9.13
CA LYS A 133 -14.11 12.55 -9.45
C LYS A 133 -14.48 12.56 -10.94
N LYS A 134 -13.54 12.19 -11.80
CA LYS A 134 -13.68 12.15 -13.26
C LYS A 134 -13.67 10.68 -13.73
N PRO A 135 -14.36 10.32 -14.83
CA PRO A 135 -14.13 9.03 -15.48
C PRO A 135 -12.63 8.87 -15.74
N VAL A 136 -12.10 7.70 -15.40
CA VAL A 136 -10.67 7.40 -15.41
C VAL A 136 -10.29 6.61 -16.64
#